data_AF-A0A6N8W8N5-F1
#
_entry.id   AF-A0A6N8W8N5-F1
#
_cell.length_a   1.000
_cell.length_b   1.000
_cell.length_c   1.000
_cell.angle_alpha   90.00
_cell.angle_beta   90.00
_cell.angle_gamma   90.00
#
_symmetry.space_group_name_H-M   'P 1'
#
loop_
_entity.id
_entity.type
_entity.pdbx_description
1 polymer ?
#
loop_
_entity_poly.entity_id
_entity_poly.type
_entity_poly.pdbx_seq_one_letter_code
_entity_poly.pdbx_strand_id
1 'polypeptide(L)'
;MTRTIYHRALEHYSMGNEVAALEGIDQGISLLEAPELHLLAALIYRKRGEFKEMREHVAAIPADDILRSEGEWLLRSHQEQLQLGRREEARRRGRAKGTQLAVGKASRQFSTEYYPAPLDKKQVATKGAAKTRRNRLPWAIPIAALLLVIIFLSRGTGDSLMTALQQLRTIPDEFKAVYSSFTRDEPAAVTGADEEPATDSQFSAAAVDTSAPETSPTAAPTPTTLPTPQPT
;
A
#
# COMPACT_ATOMS: atom_id res chain seq x y z
N MET A 1 2.50 16.88 -21.22
CA MET A 1 2.46 17.36 -19.82
C MET A 1 2.19 16.24 -18.82
N THR A 2 1.31 15.27 -19.11
CA THR A 2 1.09 14.08 -18.25
C THR A 2 2.35 13.35 -17.83
N ARG A 3 3.22 13.06 -18.82
CA ARG A 3 4.46 12.32 -18.62
C ARG A 3 5.41 12.97 -17.60
N THR A 4 5.50 14.30 -17.59
CA THR A 4 6.38 15.01 -16.64
C THR A 4 5.83 14.98 -15.22
N ILE A 5 4.50 15.09 -15.06
CA ILE A 5 3.83 15.01 -13.76
C ILE A 5 3.97 13.59 -13.19
N TYR A 6 3.70 12.58 -14.01
CA TYR A 6 3.85 11.17 -13.63
C TYR A 6 5.28 10.85 -13.19
N HIS A 7 6.29 11.24 -13.97
CA HIS A 7 7.69 10.97 -13.61
C HIS A 7 8.10 11.68 -12.32
N ARG A 8 7.66 12.93 -12.10
CA ARG A 8 7.94 13.66 -10.87
C ARG A 8 7.27 13.02 -9.65
N ALA A 9 6.01 12.62 -9.77
CA ALA A 9 5.31 11.90 -8.70
C ALA A 9 5.99 10.56 -8.38
N LEU A 10 6.40 9.82 -9.42
CA LEU A 10 7.13 8.56 -9.27
C LEU A 10 8.50 8.77 -8.61
N GLU A 11 9.20 9.85 -8.94
CA GLU A 11 10.47 10.22 -8.30
C GLU A 11 10.27 10.46 -6.81
N HIS A 12 9.30 11.28 -6.41
CA HIS A 12 8.96 11.51 -5.00
C HIS A 12 8.59 10.20 -4.27
N TYR A 13 7.81 9.33 -4.92
CA TYR A 13 7.48 8.02 -4.38
C TYR A 13 8.71 7.12 -4.20
N SER A 14 9.63 7.13 -5.17
CA SER A 14 10.88 6.36 -5.11
C SER A 14 11.82 6.84 -3.99
N MET A 15 11.78 8.13 -3.65
CA MET A 15 12.48 8.71 -2.50
C MET A 15 11.81 8.40 -1.15
N GLY A 16 10.69 7.67 -1.16
CA GLY A 16 9.92 7.36 0.04
C GLY A 16 9.02 8.50 0.54
N ASN A 17 8.94 9.61 -0.20
CA ASN A 17 8.07 10.74 0.14
C ASN A 17 6.69 10.53 -0.51
N GLU A 18 5.87 9.70 0.13
CA GLU A 18 4.54 9.33 -0.35
C GLU A 18 3.56 10.50 -0.31
N VAL A 19 3.73 11.45 0.62
CA VAL A 19 2.85 12.61 0.77
C VAL A 19 3.06 13.58 -0.41
N ALA A 20 4.31 13.94 -0.70
CA ALA A 20 4.62 14.80 -1.84
C ALA A 20 4.25 14.14 -3.18
N ALA A 21 4.39 12.82 -3.29
CA ALA A 21 3.96 12.08 -4.46
C ALA A 21 2.44 12.20 -4.67
N LEU A 22 1.64 12.01 -3.62
CA LEU A 22 0.18 12.14 -3.70
C LEU A 22 -0.26 13.57 -3.99
N GLU A 23 0.35 14.57 -3.36
CA GLU A 23 0.04 15.97 -3.63
C GLU A 23 0.30 16.33 -5.12
N GLY A 24 1.42 15.87 -5.67
CA GLY A 24 1.74 16.06 -7.09
C GLY A 24 0.77 15.30 -8.01
N ILE A 25 0.26 14.14 -7.58
CA ILE A 25 -0.74 13.37 -8.31
C ILE A 25 -2.10 14.07 -8.28
N ASP A 26 -2.54 14.57 -7.12
CA ASP A 26 -3.82 15.28 -6.98
C ASP A 26 -3.84 16.55 -7.81
N GLN A 27 -2.75 17.32 -7.77
CA GLN A 27 -2.54 18.46 -8.66
C GLN A 27 -2.58 18.01 -10.14
N GLY A 28 -1.91 16.90 -10.47
CA GLY A 28 -1.92 16.30 -11.79
C GLY A 28 -3.32 15.92 -12.29
N ILE A 29 -4.10 15.24 -11.46
CA ILE A 29 -5.47 14.80 -11.75
C ILE A 29 -6.38 16.01 -11.96
N SER A 30 -6.24 17.06 -11.14
CA SER A 30 -7.04 18.28 -11.29
C SER A 30 -6.77 19.03 -12.60
N LEU A 31 -5.57 18.89 -13.16
CA LEU A 31 -5.18 19.50 -14.44
C LEU A 31 -5.53 18.61 -15.63
N LEU A 32 -5.27 17.30 -15.50
CA LEU A 32 -5.60 16.32 -16.51
C LEU A 32 -5.90 14.97 -15.87
N GLU A 33 -7.13 14.51 -16.08
CA GLU A 33 -7.61 13.21 -15.64
C GLU A 33 -6.96 12.11 -16.50
N ALA A 34 -5.84 11.59 -16.00
CA ALA A 34 -5.04 10.56 -16.66
C ALA A 34 -5.09 9.24 -15.86
N PRO A 35 -5.38 8.11 -16.53
CA PRO A 35 -5.54 6.79 -15.88
C PRO A 35 -4.25 6.32 -15.18
N GLU A 36 -3.08 6.69 -15.70
CA GLU A 36 -1.78 6.35 -15.10
C GLU A 36 -1.61 6.99 -13.71
N LEU A 37 -2.12 8.21 -13.53
CA LEU A 37 -2.03 8.94 -12.27
C LEU A 37 -2.93 8.29 -11.21
N HIS A 38 -4.14 7.88 -11.59
CA HIS A 38 -5.05 7.14 -10.72
C HIS A 38 -4.47 5.79 -10.30
N LEU A 39 -3.84 5.05 -11.23
CA LEU A 39 -3.19 3.78 -10.91
C LEU A 39 -2.00 3.97 -9.96
N LEU A 40 -1.19 5.01 -10.18
CA LEU A 40 -0.08 5.34 -9.29
C LEU A 40 -0.58 5.72 -7.89
N ALA A 41 -1.61 6.56 -7.78
CA ALA A 41 -2.25 6.88 -6.50
C ALA A 41 -2.73 5.61 -5.79
N ALA A 42 -3.44 4.73 -6.49
CA ALA A 42 -3.93 3.47 -5.93
C ALA A 42 -2.80 2.58 -5.38
N LEU A 43 -1.65 2.51 -6.07
CA LEU A 43 -0.47 1.79 -5.59
C LEU A 43 0.10 2.39 -4.30
N ILE A 44 0.17 3.72 -4.21
CA ILE A 44 0.65 4.42 -3.02
C ILE A 44 -0.31 4.18 -1.84
N TYR A 45 -1.62 4.32 -2.04
CA TYR A 45 -2.62 4.06 -0.99
C TYR A 45 -2.63 2.60 -0.53
N ARG A 46 -2.40 1.64 -1.43
CA ARG A 46 -2.21 0.23 -1.07
C ARG A 46 -1.04 0.05 -0.11
N LYS A 47 0.09 0.73 -0.35
CA LYS A 47 1.27 0.66 0.51
C LYS A 47 1.02 1.29 1.89
N ARG A 48 0.23 2.38 1.94
CA ARG A 48 -0.18 3.05 3.19
C ARG A 48 -1.22 2.27 3.99
N GLY A 49 -1.91 1.31 3.39
CA GLY A 49 -3.00 0.56 4.03
C GLY A 49 -4.36 1.27 3.95
N GLU A 50 -4.46 2.35 3.18
CA GLU A 50 -5.66 3.15 2.98
C GLU A 50 -6.48 2.58 1.82
N PHE A 51 -7.19 1.48 2.10
CA PHE A 51 -7.83 0.69 1.05
C PHE A 51 -9.10 1.32 0.47
N LYS A 52 -9.67 2.34 1.12
CA LYS A 52 -10.89 3.00 0.63
C LYS A 52 -10.53 3.91 -0.55
N GLU A 53 -9.51 4.73 -0.36
CA GLU A 53 -8.91 5.67 -1.30
C GLU A 53 -8.35 4.90 -2.50
N MET A 54 -7.66 3.78 -2.24
CA MET A 54 -7.22 2.86 -3.28
C MET A 54 -8.37 2.40 -4.19
N ARG A 55 -9.54 2.02 -3.62
CA ARG A 55 -10.71 1.59 -4.41
C ARG A 55 -11.31 2.73 -5.22
N GLU A 56 -11.34 3.93 -4.66
CA GLU A 56 -11.85 5.13 -5.31
C GLU A 56 -11.02 5.48 -6.54
N HIS A 57 -9.69 5.49 -6.42
CA HIS A 57 -8.82 5.73 -7.58
C HIS A 57 -8.88 4.63 -8.63
N VAL A 58 -8.99 3.36 -8.24
CA VAL A 58 -9.22 2.28 -9.22
C VAL A 58 -10.56 2.46 -9.93
N ALA A 59 -11.60 2.89 -9.22
CA ALA A 59 -12.92 3.12 -9.80
C ALA A 59 -12.91 4.29 -10.80
N ALA A 60 -12.10 5.32 -10.57
CA ALA A 60 -11.94 6.47 -11.45
C ALA A 60 -11.28 6.14 -12.81
N ILE A 61 -10.53 5.03 -12.92
CA ILE A 61 -9.94 4.59 -14.19
C ILE A 61 -11.07 4.18 -15.16
N PRO A 62 -11.14 4.74 -16.39
CA PRO A 62 -12.15 4.38 -17.38
C PRO A 62 -12.20 2.88 -17.66
N ALA A 63 -13.40 2.34 -17.88
CA ALA A 63 -13.58 0.91 -18.10
C ALA A 63 -12.94 0.39 -19.40
N ASP A 64 -12.83 1.26 -20.41
CA ASP A 64 -12.24 0.94 -21.72
C ASP A 64 -10.71 1.03 -21.73
N ASP A 65 -10.10 1.48 -20.64
CA ASP A 65 -8.65 1.63 -20.54
C ASP A 65 -7.94 0.29 -20.30
N ILE A 66 -6.76 0.14 -20.89
CA ILE A 66 -5.88 -1.03 -20.70
C ILE A 66 -5.48 -1.17 -19.21
N LEU A 67 -5.26 -0.04 -18.54
CA LEU A 67 -4.86 0.03 -17.13
C LEU A 67 -5.97 -0.38 -16.16
N ARG A 68 -7.22 -0.46 -16.63
CA ARG A 68 -8.34 -0.94 -15.81
C ARG A 68 -8.09 -2.34 -15.27
N SER A 69 -7.54 -3.21 -16.11
CA SER A 69 -7.24 -4.60 -15.76
C SER A 69 -6.20 -4.71 -14.63
N GLU A 70 -5.23 -3.79 -14.59
CA GLU A 70 -4.21 -3.73 -13.53
C GLU A 70 -4.82 -3.23 -12.21
N GLY A 71 -5.67 -2.21 -12.27
CA GLY A 71 -6.43 -1.74 -11.11
C GLY A 71 -7.31 -2.84 -10.50
N GLU A 72 -8.02 -3.60 -11.33
CA GLU A 72 -8.84 -4.73 -10.87
C GLU A 72 -8.01 -5.91 -10.33
N TRP A 73 -6.84 -6.16 -10.93
CA TRP A 73 -5.90 -7.12 -10.37
C TRP A 73 -5.43 -6.69 -8.98
N LEU A 74 -5.17 -5.41 -8.77
CA LEU A 74 -4.77 -4.85 -7.48
C LEU A 74 -5.85 -5.06 -6.41
N LEU A 75 -7.13 -4.87 -6.76
CA LEU A 75 -8.26 -5.16 -5.87
C LEU A 75 -8.36 -6.64 -5.53
N ARG A 76 -8.25 -7.53 -6.52
CA ARG A 76 -8.31 -8.99 -6.31
C ARG A 76 -7.14 -9.49 -5.46
N SER A 77 -5.94 -8.99 -5.72
CA SER A 77 -4.73 -9.32 -4.94
C SER A 77 -4.90 -8.97 -3.47
N HIS A 78 -5.49 -7.80 -3.16
CA HIS A 78 -5.78 -7.41 -1.80
C HIS A 78 -6.83 -8.32 -1.13
N GLN A 79 -7.92 -8.66 -1.83
CA GLN A 79 -8.94 -9.58 -1.31
C GLN A 79 -8.37 -10.97 -1.02
N GLU A 80 -7.50 -11.48 -1.90
CA GLU A 80 -6.82 -12.76 -1.72
C GLU A 80 -5.92 -12.71 -0.48
N GLN A 81 -5.16 -11.63 -0.29
CA GLN A 81 -4.33 -11.44 0.90
C GLN A 81 -5.15 -11.45 2.20
N LEU A 82 -6.33 -10.81 2.22
CA LEU A 82 -7.25 -10.86 3.36
C LEU A 82 -7.81 -12.27 3.61
N GLN A 83 -8.11 -13.03 2.56
CA GLN A 83 -8.56 -14.42 2.69
C GLN A 83 -7.47 -15.33 3.23
N LEU A 84 -6.22 -15.14 2.78
CA LEU A 84 -5.06 -15.87 3.28
C LEU A 84 -4.83 -15.59 4.77
N GLY A 85 -4.85 -14.33 5.19
CA GLY A 85 -4.75 -13.95 6.61
C GLY A 85 -5.81 -14.64 7.46
N ARG A 86 -7.08 -14.60 7.05
CA ARG A 86 -8.18 -15.29 7.74
C ARG A 86 -7.99 -16.81 7.81
N ARG A 87 -7.50 -17.42 6.73
CA ARG A 87 -7.22 -18.86 6.69
C ARG A 87 -6.07 -19.25 7.61
N GLU A 88 -5.04 -18.43 7.70
CA GLU A 88 -3.91 -18.64 8.61
C GLU A 88 -4.33 -18.47 10.07
N GLU A 89 -5.13 -17.46 10.39
CA GLU A 89 -5.71 -17.29 11.72
C GLU A 89 -6.59 -18.48 12.12
N ALA A 90 -7.43 -18.98 11.21
CA ALA A 90 -8.23 -20.18 11.44
C ALA A 90 -7.36 -21.41 11.72
N ARG A 91 -6.24 -21.57 11.00
CA ARG A 91 -5.25 -22.64 11.26
C ARG A 91 -4.59 -22.48 12.62
N ARG A 92 -4.22 -21.26 13.02
CA ARG A 92 -3.64 -20.97 14.35
C ARG A 92 -4.64 -21.30 15.47
N ARG A 93 -5.91 -20.90 15.32
CA ARG A 93 -6.98 -21.23 16.28
C ARG A 93 -7.25 -22.74 16.36
N GLY A 94 -7.25 -23.44 15.23
CA GLY A 94 -7.41 -24.89 15.18
C GLY A 94 -6.26 -25.66 15.83
N ARG A 95 -5.02 -25.20 15.65
CA ARG A 95 -3.84 -25.81 16.27
C ARG A 95 -3.82 -25.66 17.78
N ALA A 96 -4.17 -24.47 18.30
CA ALA A 96 -4.24 -24.22 19.74
C ALA A 96 -5.29 -25.11 20.45
N LYS A 97 -6.42 -25.41 19.80
CA LYS A 97 -7.44 -26.32 20.32
C LYS A 97 -7.07 -27.81 20.15
N GLY A 98 -6.37 -28.17 19.07
CA GLY A 98 -5.99 -29.55 18.76
C GLY A 98 -4.85 -30.11 19.61
N THR A 99 -3.93 -29.27 20.11
CA THR A 99 -2.80 -29.73 20.93
C THR A 99 -3.19 -30.14 22.34
N GLN A 100 -4.31 -29.67 22.90
CA GLN A 100 -4.78 -30.11 24.23
C GLN A 100 -5.44 -31.50 24.21
N LEU A 101 -6.02 -31.94 23.08
CA LEU A 101 -6.69 -33.25 22.99
C LEU A 101 -5.81 -34.36 22.39
N ALA A 102 -4.71 -34.02 21.71
CA ALA A 102 -3.86 -34.97 21.01
C ALA A 102 -2.72 -35.58 21.86
N VAL A 103 -2.36 -34.98 23.00
CA VAL A 103 -1.30 -35.51 23.88
C VAL A 103 -1.74 -36.78 24.63
N GLY A 104 -3.05 -37.02 24.77
CA GLY A 104 -3.58 -38.18 25.50
C GLY A 104 -3.77 -39.48 24.70
N LYS A 105 -3.63 -39.47 23.36
CA LYS A 105 -4.02 -40.63 22.53
C LYS A 105 -2.88 -41.31 21.76
N ALA A 106 -1.66 -40.78 21.80
CA ALA A 106 -0.51 -41.39 21.12
C ALA A 106 0.19 -42.52 21.92
N SER A 107 -0.25 -42.82 23.15
CA SER A 107 0.40 -43.79 24.05
C SER A 107 -0.26 -45.19 24.09
N ARG A 108 -1.18 -45.52 23.17
CA ARG A 108 -1.93 -46.80 23.23
C ARG A 108 -1.92 -47.61 21.93
N GLN A 109 -0.78 -47.72 21.23
CA GLN A 109 -0.69 -48.62 20.05
C GLN A 109 0.61 -49.46 19.96
N PHE A 110 1.30 -49.74 21.07
CA PHE A 110 2.39 -50.73 21.06
C PHE A 110 2.33 -51.67 22.26
N SER A 111 1.37 -52.60 22.24
CA SER A 111 1.54 -53.95 22.81
C SER A 111 0.28 -54.78 22.52
N THR A 112 0.34 -55.63 21.48
CA THR A 112 -0.44 -56.87 21.40
C THR A 112 0.41 -57.93 20.71
N GLU A 113 1.51 -58.32 21.34
CA GLU A 113 1.80 -59.76 21.39
C GLU A 113 0.67 -60.42 22.22
N TYR A 114 0.37 -61.68 21.92
CA TYR A 114 -0.68 -62.53 22.53
C TYR A 114 -2.10 -62.47 21.90
N TYR A 115 -2.25 -62.93 20.66
CA TYR A 115 -3.02 -64.13 20.28
C TYR A 115 -3.01 -64.30 18.75
N PRO A 116 -2.68 -65.48 18.20
CA PRO A 116 -2.92 -65.78 16.80
C PRO A 116 -4.31 -66.41 16.64
N ALA A 117 -5.20 -65.77 15.88
CA ALA A 117 -6.38 -66.43 15.34
C ALA A 117 -6.67 -65.91 13.92
N PRO A 118 -6.79 -66.81 12.93
CA PRO A 118 -6.95 -66.43 11.53
C PRO A 118 -8.43 -66.25 11.15
N LEU A 119 -8.65 -65.55 10.04
CA LEU A 119 -9.87 -65.43 9.24
C LEU A 119 -10.98 -64.54 9.84
N ASP A 120 -11.33 -63.45 9.16
CA ASP A 120 -12.18 -63.59 7.97
C ASP A 120 -12.11 -62.36 7.05
N LYS A 121 -12.15 -62.63 5.75
CA LYS A 121 -12.09 -61.62 4.67
C LYS A 121 -13.51 -61.10 4.45
N LYS A 122 -13.84 -59.93 5.01
CA LYS A 122 -14.88 -58.99 4.50
C LYS A 122 -15.05 -57.84 5.49
N GLN A 123 -14.14 -56.87 5.46
CA GLN A 123 -14.44 -55.56 6.00
C GLN A 123 -14.06 -54.47 5.01
N VAL A 124 -15.12 -53.81 4.55
CA VAL A 124 -15.22 -52.35 4.48
C VAL A 124 -14.20 -51.67 3.57
N ALA A 125 -14.64 -51.42 2.33
CA ALA A 125 -14.06 -50.44 1.44
C ALA A 125 -14.27 -49.01 1.99
N THR A 126 -13.54 -48.60 3.03
CA THR A 126 -13.25 -47.19 3.27
C THR A 126 -12.12 -46.78 2.33
N LYS A 127 -12.48 -46.28 1.15
CA LYS A 127 -11.57 -45.64 0.21
C LYS A 127 -11.16 -44.24 0.73
N GLY A 128 -10.46 -44.21 1.86
CA GLY A 128 -9.70 -43.04 2.31
C GLY A 128 -8.32 -43.05 1.67
N ALA A 129 -8.24 -42.67 0.40
CA ALA A 129 -6.97 -42.57 -0.31
C ALA A 129 -6.15 -41.38 0.22
N ALA A 130 -5.42 -41.61 1.32
CA ALA A 130 -4.36 -40.73 1.78
C ALA A 130 -3.25 -40.72 0.73
N LYS A 131 -3.32 -39.72 -0.16
CA LYS A 131 -2.31 -39.48 -1.20
C LYS A 131 -1.07 -38.89 -0.54
N THR A 132 -0.23 -39.77 -0.01
CA THR A 132 1.12 -39.47 0.48
C THR A 132 1.93 -38.89 -0.69
N ARG A 133 1.98 -37.55 -0.78
CA ARG A 133 2.84 -36.85 -1.75
C ARG A 133 4.29 -37.11 -1.33
N ARG A 134 4.92 -38.09 -2.00
CA ARG A 134 6.36 -38.35 -1.93
C ARG A 134 7.11 -37.07 -2.29
N ASN A 135 7.81 -36.52 -1.30
CA ASN A 135 8.77 -35.43 -1.42
C ASN A 135 9.81 -35.76 -2.51
N ARG A 136 9.64 -35.22 -3.71
CA ARG A 136 10.69 -35.11 -4.72
C ARG A 136 11.53 -33.86 -4.45
N LEU A 137 12.12 -33.78 -3.24
CA LEU A 137 12.93 -32.64 -2.81
C LEU A 137 14.39 -32.97 -2.38
N PRO A 138 15.06 -34.07 -2.79
CA PRO A 138 16.50 -34.15 -2.58
C PRO A 138 17.32 -33.53 -3.73
N TRP A 139 16.72 -33.28 -4.90
CA TRP A 139 17.45 -32.82 -6.10
C TRP A 139 17.39 -31.30 -6.39
N ALA A 140 16.56 -30.55 -5.66
CA ALA A 140 16.49 -29.09 -5.84
C ALA A 140 17.64 -28.34 -5.15
N ILE A 141 18.24 -28.94 -4.11
CA ILE A 141 19.34 -28.36 -3.33
C ILE A 141 20.61 -28.13 -4.17
N PRO A 142 21.11 -29.10 -4.98
CA PRO A 142 22.32 -28.85 -5.78
C PRO A 142 22.10 -27.78 -6.86
N ILE A 143 20.89 -27.67 -7.43
CA ILE A 143 20.58 -26.68 -8.48
C ILE A 143 20.56 -25.26 -7.88
N ALA A 144 19.96 -25.09 -6.69
CA ALA A 144 19.94 -23.80 -6.02
C ALA A 144 21.35 -23.33 -5.61
N ALA A 145 22.20 -24.25 -5.14
CA ALA A 145 23.58 -23.95 -4.80
C ALA A 145 24.40 -23.53 -6.05
N LEU A 146 24.22 -24.24 -7.17
CA LEU A 146 24.88 -23.91 -8.44
C LEU A 146 24.46 -22.51 -8.95
N LEU A 147 23.17 -22.18 -8.88
CA LEU A 147 22.69 -20.84 -9.25
C LEU A 147 23.28 -19.75 -8.36
N LEU A 148 23.39 -19.98 -7.05
CA LEU A 148 23.99 -19.02 -6.13
C LEU A 148 25.47 -18.78 -6.45
N VAL A 149 26.22 -19.83 -6.78
CA VAL A 149 27.63 -19.73 -7.19
C VAL A 149 27.76 -18.99 -8.53
N ILE A 150 26.88 -19.24 -9.50
CA ILE A 150 26.87 -18.50 -10.77
C ILE A 150 26.56 -17.01 -10.54
N ILE A 151 25.58 -16.69 -9.70
CA ILE A 151 25.27 -15.30 -9.33
C ILE A 151 26.48 -14.66 -8.65
N PHE A 152 27.16 -15.38 -7.74
CA PHE A 152 28.32 -14.88 -7.01
C PHE A 152 29.54 -14.67 -7.92
N LEU A 153 29.78 -15.56 -8.90
CA LEU A 153 30.84 -15.40 -9.89
C LEU A 153 30.50 -14.30 -10.92
N SER A 154 29.24 -14.16 -11.33
CA SER A 154 28.79 -13.10 -12.24
C SER A 154 28.85 -11.70 -11.63
N ARG A 155 28.89 -11.61 -10.29
CA ARG A 155 29.00 -10.37 -9.53
C ARG A 155 30.43 -9.94 -9.18
N GLY A 156 31.44 -10.52 -9.84
CA GLY A 156 32.80 -10.00 -9.93
C GLY A 156 33.30 -9.16 -8.74
N THR A 157 33.97 -9.82 -7.80
CA THR A 157 35.10 -9.28 -6.99
C THR A 157 35.07 -7.79 -6.59
N GLY A 158 34.91 -7.55 -5.29
CA GLY A 158 35.61 -6.47 -4.57
C GLY A 158 34.74 -5.40 -3.93
N ASP A 159 34.75 -5.35 -2.60
CA ASP A 159 34.56 -4.14 -1.77
C ASP A 159 33.17 -3.49 -1.65
N SER A 160 32.12 -4.23 -1.27
CA SER A 160 30.81 -3.58 -1.02
C SER A 160 30.04 -4.06 0.22
N LEU A 161 30.64 -4.82 1.13
CA LEU A 161 29.95 -5.18 2.39
C LEU A 161 30.31 -4.26 3.57
N MET A 162 31.51 -3.67 3.59
CA MET A 162 31.91 -2.75 4.67
C MET A 162 31.36 -1.33 4.47
N THR A 163 31.18 -0.88 3.22
CA THR A 163 30.66 0.45 2.89
C THR A 163 29.17 0.59 3.18
N ALA A 164 28.39 -0.49 3.00
CA ALA A 164 26.96 -0.50 3.32
C ALA A 164 26.70 -0.41 4.84
N LEU A 165 27.61 -0.91 5.68
CA LEU A 165 27.49 -0.82 7.13
C LEU A 165 27.95 0.54 7.70
N GLN A 166 28.88 1.23 7.03
CA GLN A 166 29.27 2.58 7.45
C GLN A 166 28.20 3.64 7.14
N GLN A 167 27.41 3.47 6.08
CA GLN A 167 26.29 4.39 5.76
C GLN A 167 25.11 4.29 6.74
N LEU A 168 24.99 3.22 7.53
CA LEU A 168 23.97 3.12 8.57
C LEU A 168 24.32 3.86 9.87
N ARG A 169 25.55 4.38 10.01
CA ARG A 169 26.01 5.01 11.27
C ARG A 169 26.04 6.54 11.25
N THR A 170 25.86 7.16 10.09
CA THR A 170 25.72 8.61 9.98
C THR A 170 24.24 8.98 10.02
N ILE A 171 23.72 9.15 11.23
CA ILE A 171 22.46 9.85 11.46
C ILE A 171 22.72 11.33 11.12
N PRO A 172 22.07 11.92 10.11
CA PRO A 172 22.21 13.35 9.85
C PRO A 172 21.59 14.14 11.00
N ASP A 173 22.34 15.08 11.57
CA ASP A 173 21.94 15.97 12.66
C ASP A 173 20.67 16.80 12.36
N GLU A 174 20.19 16.81 11.11
CA GLU A 174 18.96 17.47 10.70
C GLU A 174 17.69 16.90 11.36
N PHE A 175 17.70 15.63 11.79
CA PHE A 175 16.53 15.04 12.48
C PHE A 175 16.33 15.52 13.93
N LYS A 176 17.34 16.12 14.58
CA LYS A 176 17.19 16.69 15.93
C LYS A 176 16.39 17.99 15.94
N ALA A 177 16.44 18.79 14.87
CA ALA A 177 15.72 20.05 14.77
C ALA A 177 14.21 19.85 14.57
N VAL A 178 13.81 18.76 13.91
CA VAL A 178 12.39 18.46 13.68
C VAL A 178 11.72 17.88 14.94
N TYR A 179 12.43 17.05 15.71
CA TYR A 179 11.89 16.48 16.96
C TYR A 179 11.68 17.51 18.09
N SER A 180 12.47 18.59 18.16
CA SER A 180 12.30 19.64 19.18
C SER A 180 11.11 20.58 18.88
N SER A 181 10.63 20.61 17.64
CA SER A 181 9.42 21.38 17.27
C SER A 181 8.12 20.64 17.59
N PHE A 182 8.16 19.32 17.78
CA PHE A 182 6.97 18.47 17.93
C PHE A 182 6.61 18.15 19.39
N THR A 183 7.47 18.46 20.37
CA THR A 183 7.24 18.17 21.80
C THR A 183 6.89 19.39 22.65
N ARG A 184 6.53 20.53 22.04
CA ARG A 184 6.05 21.70 22.78
C ARG A 184 4.53 21.64 22.94
N ASP A 185 4.09 20.86 23.91
CA ASP A 185 2.71 20.86 24.40
C ASP A 185 2.75 20.79 25.93
N GLU A 186 2.36 21.89 26.62
CA GLU A 186 1.96 21.96 28.04
C GLU A 186 1.63 23.43 28.43
N PRO A 187 0.78 23.69 29.44
CA PRO A 187 -0.67 23.89 29.29
C PRO A 187 -1.17 25.21 29.92
N ALA A 188 -2.48 25.45 29.81
CA ALA A 188 -3.19 26.59 30.38
C ALA A 188 -3.00 26.76 31.90
N ALA A 189 -2.67 28.00 32.32
CA ALA A 189 -2.89 28.48 33.68
C ALA A 189 -3.22 29.99 33.69
N VAL A 190 -4.32 30.32 34.35
CA VAL A 190 -4.92 31.65 34.57
C VAL A 190 -4.28 32.33 35.78
N THR A 191 -3.88 33.61 35.65
CA THR A 191 -3.83 34.74 36.61
C THR A 191 -2.87 35.79 36.01
N GLY A 192 -3.17 37.06 35.74
CA GLY A 192 -3.92 38.05 36.50
C GLY A 192 -2.94 39.03 37.15
N ALA A 193 -2.70 40.21 36.56
CA ALA A 193 -2.34 41.49 37.20
C ALA A 193 -1.81 42.53 36.19
N ASP A 194 -2.24 43.76 36.42
CA ASP A 194 -1.97 45.05 35.77
C ASP A 194 -0.50 45.36 35.41
N GLU A 195 -0.29 46.01 34.26
CA GLU A 195 0.10 47.44 34.17
C GLU A 195 0.29 47.89 32.70
N GLU A 196 -0.47 48.93 32.34
CA GLU A 196 -0.26 49.89 31.23
C GLU A 196 1.02 50.74 31.49
N PRO A 197 1.41 51.75 30.67
CA PRO A 197 1.43 51.92 29.21
C PRO A 197 2.79 52.46 28.67
N ALA A 198 3.01 52.40 27.35
CA ALA A 198 3.66 53.46 26.55
C ALA A 198 3.58 53.08 25.06
N THR A 199 2.82 53.84 24.24
CA THR A 199 3.35 54.86 23.30
C THR A 199 4.16 54.19 22.16
N ASP A 200 3.67 54.06 20.94
CA ASP A 200 3.34 55.18 20.05
C ASP A 200 2.30 54.85 18.97
N SER A 201 1.52 55.90 18.69
CA SER A 201 0.68 56.09 17.52
C SER A 201 1.48 56.01 16.21
N GLN A 202 0.92 55.37 15.19
CA GLN A 202 0.72 56.05 13.90
C GLN A 202 -0.41 55.38 13.11
N PHE A 203 -1.57 56.04 13.18
CA PHE A 203 -2.62 56.00 12.17
C PHE A 203 -2.09 56.64 10.88
N SER A 204 -2.39 56.03 9.73
CA SER A 204 -2.84 56.78 8.54
C SER A 204 -3.53 55.85 7.55
N ALA A 205 -4.86 56.00 7.51
CA ALA A 205 -5.71 55.67 6.38
C ALA A 205 -5.94 56.95 5.57
N ALA A 206 -5.79 56.87 4.25
CA ALA A 206 -6.44 57.69 3.19
C ALA A 206 -5.69 57.39 1.88
N ALA A 207 -6.25 56.62 0.94
CA ALA A 207 -7.22 57.03 -0.07
C ALA A 207 -6.59 57.79 -1.26
N VAL A 208 -7.16 57.54 -2.44
CA VAL A 208 -7.21 58.39 -3.65
C VAL A 208 -6.33 57.96 -4.85
N ASP A 209 -7.05 57.28 -5.77
CA ASP A 209 -7.22 57.57 -7.20
C ASP A 209 -6.44 56.88 -8.34
N THR A 210 -7.27 56.44 -9.31
CA THR A 210 -7.15 56.61 -10.77
C THR A 210 -5.97 55.91 -11.46
N SER A 211 -6.18 54.88 -12.29
CA SER A 211 -6.70 55.00 -13.67
C SER A 211 -7.09 53.64 -14.27
N ALA A 212 -8.13 53.66 -15.10
CA ALA A 212 -8.62 52.57 -15.97
C ALA A 212 -7.58 52.10 -17.02
N PRO A 213 -7.86 51.00 -17.77
CA PRO A 213 -8.65 51.19 -18.98
C PRO A 213 -9.82 50.21 -19.15
N GLU A 214 -10.89 50.75 -19.73
CA GLU A 214 -12.09 50.09 -20.22
C GLU A 214 -11.85 49.28 -21.52
N THR A 215 -12.93 48.57 -21.89
CA THR A 215 -13.34 48.06 -23.22
C THR A 215 -12.93 46.61 -23.53
N SER A 216 -13.81 45.67 -23.90
CA SER A 216 -15.26 45.61 -24.03
C SER A 216 -15.69 44.12 -24.05
N PRO A 217 -16.94 43.79 -23.68
CA PRO A 217 -17.47 42.42 -23.72
C PRO A 217 -17.97 42.08 -25.13
N THR A 218 -17.79 40.84 -25.60
CA THR A 218 -18.39 40.38 -26.86
C THR A 218 -18.87 38.95 -26.76
N ALA A 219 -20.18 38.81 -27.05
CA ALA A 219 -20.93 37.65 -27.51
C ALA A 219 -21.25 36.53 -26.52
N ALA A 220 -22.50 36.57 -26.06
CA ALA A 220 -23.28 35.44 -25.56
C ALA A 220 -23.45 34.35 -26.65
N PRO A 221 -23.52 33.06 -26.28
CA PRO A 221 -23.83 31.99 -27.22
C PRO A 221 -25.34 31.91 -27.50
N THR A 222 -25.67 31.91 -28.79
CA THR A 222 -27.00 31.61 -29.35
C THR A 222 -27.46 30.20 -28.96
N PRO A 223 -28.71 30.00 -28.50
CA PRO A 223 -29.28 28.66 -28.39
C PRO A 223 -29.69 28.14 -29.77
N THR A 224 -29.07 27.04 -30.20
CA THR A 224 -29.47 26.29 -31.41
C THR A 224 -30.75 25.51 -31.11
N THR A 225 -31.80 25.86 -31.86
CA THR A 225 -33.11 25.22 -31.89
C THR A 225 -33.04 23.78 -32.42
N LEU A 226 -33.65 22.86 -31.69
CA LEU A 226 -33.83 21.44 -32.03
C LEU A 226 -34.94 21.27 -33.09
N PRO A 227 -34.76 20.56 -34.21
CA PRO A 227 -35.87 20.17 -35.07
C PRO A 227 -36.59 18.92 -34.54
N THR A 228 -37.89 19.06 -34.29
CA THR A 228 -38.84 17.99 -33.99
C THR A 228 -39.04 17.09 -35.23
N PRO A 229 -38.90 15.75 -35.13
CA PRO A 229 -39.36 14.83 -36.17
C PRO A 229 -40.88 14.64 -36.07
N GLN A 230 -41.57 14.89 -37.19
CA GLN A 230 -42.99 14.63 -37.41
C GLN A 230 -43.19 13.12 -37.68
N PRO A 231 -44.09 12.41 -36.98
CA PRO A 231 -44.46 11.05 -37.35
C PRO A 231 -45.49 11.07 -38.48
N THR A 232 -45.22 10.27 -39.52
CA THR A 232 -46.21 9.73 -40.46
C THR A 232 -46.61 8.33 -40.04
#